data_AF-A0A4P8THL9-F1
#
_entry.id   AF-A0A4P8THL9-F1
#
_cell.length_a   1.000
_cell.length_b   1.000
_cell.length_c   1.000
_cell.angle_alpha   90.00
_cell.angle_beta   90.00
_cell.angle_gamma   90.00
#
_symmetry.space_group_name_H-M   'P 1'
#
loop_
_entity.id
_entity.type
_entity.pdbx_description
1 polymer ?
#
loop_
_entity_poly.entity_id
_entity_poly.type
_entity_poly.pdbx_seq_one_letter_code
_entity_poly.pdbx_strand_id
1 'polypeptide(L)'
;MQARNSIQDSLVGTWTLGAYETEDVACGDVAHPLVRSATGPIMHAADGYMSVQISDGGRALKVTTTAWVRPSSADRTPVPLAP
;
A
#
# COMPACT_ATOMS: atom_id res chain seq x y z
N MET A 1 11.31 31.78 0.34
CA MET A 1 10.18 30.84 0.33
C MET A 1 10.75 29.44 0.10
N GLN A 2 11.00 28.66 1.15
CA GLN A 2 11.36 27.25 0.94
C GLN A 2 10.05 26.52 0.58
N ALA A 3 9.94 26.08 -0.67
CA ALA A 3 8.94 25.09 -1.04
C ALA A 3 9.26 23.86 -0.19
N ARG A 4 8.43 23.60 0.82
CA ARG A 4 8.48 22.37 1.58
C ARG A 4 7.98 21.30 0.61
N ASN A 5 8.86 20.80 -0.26
CA ASN A 5 8.57 19.63 -1.08
C ASN A 5 8.21 18.55 -0.08
N SER A 6 6.93 18.28 0.06
CA SER A 6 6.46 17.41 1.11
C SER A 6 6.91 16.00 0.74
N ILE A 7 7.20 15.16 1.73
CA ILE A 7 7.53 13.75 1.47
C ILE A 7 6.43 13.10 0.61
N GLN A 8 5.18 13.56 0.74
CA GLN A 8 4.04 13.12 -0.06
C GLN A 8 4.22 13.41 -1.55
N ASP A 9 4.70 14.60 -1.92
CA ASP A 9 4.96 14.96 -3.32
C ASP A 9 6.04 14.07 -3.95
N SER A 10 7.03 13.64 -3.14
CA SER A 10 8.09 12.74 -3.59
C SER A 10 7.66 11.28 -3.75
N LEU A 11 6.51 10.90 -3.17
CA LEU A 11 5.98 9.53 -3.23
C LEU A 11 5.13 9.30 -4.49
N VAL A 12 4.64 10.36 -5.15
CA VAL A 12 3.77 10.25 -6.32
C VAL A 12 4.46 9.48 -7.44
N GLY A 13 3.84 8.40 -7.90
CA GLY A 13 4.39 7.53 -8.94
C GLY A 13 4.08 6.06 -8.72
N THR A 14 4.76 5.21 -9.48
CA THR A 14 4.65 3.75 -9.40
C THR A 14 5.94 3.17 -8.84
N TRP A 15 5.81 2.31 -7.84
CA TRP A 15 6.89 1.66 -7.13
C TRP A 15 6.71 0.14 -7.20
N THR A 16 7.80 -0.59 -6.98
CA THR A 16 7.78 -2.04 -6.87
C THR A 16 7.90 -2.44 -5.40
N LEU A 17 7.00 -3.30 -4.94
CA LEU A 17 7.07 -3.91 -3.61
C LEU A 17 8.35 -4.77 -3.50
N GLY A 18 9.20 -4.45 -2.54
CA GLY A 18 10.42 -5.21 -2.23
C GLY A 18 10.17 -6.40 -1.30
N ALA A 19 9.38 -6.21 -0.25
CA ALA A 19 8.98 -7.24 0.70
C ALA A 19 7.68 -6.83 1.41
N TYR A 20 6.91 -7.82 1.88
CA TYR A 20 5.75 -7.61 2.77
C TYR A 20 5.94 -8.41 4.06
N GLU A 21 6.14 -7.68 5.14
CA GLU A 21 6.50 -8.20 6.46
C GLU A 21 5.60 -7.59 7.52
N THR A 22 5.30 -8.36 8.54
CA THR A 22 4.69 -7.87 9.78
C THR A 22 5.64 -8.16 10.91
N GLU A 23 5.94 -7.13 11.69
CA GLU A 23 6.77 -7.23 12.89
C GLU A 23 5.85 -7.11 14.11
N ASP A 24 5.94 -8.07 15.04
CA ASP A 24 5.28 -7.95 16.33
C ASP A 24 5.93 -6.82 17.15
N VAL A 25 5.12 -5.87 17.62
CA VAL A 25 5.62 -4.68 18.32
C VAL A 25 6.20 -4.98 19.71
N ALA A 26 5.78 -6.09 20.34
CA ALA A 26 6.21 -6.49 21.67
C ALA A 26 7.46 -7.38 21.65
N CYS A 27 7.57 -8.32 20.71
CA CYS A 27 8.71 -9.26 20.64
C CYS A 27 9.66 -9.04 19.46
N GLY A 28 9.28 -8.27 18.44
CA GLY A 28 10.08 -8.06 17.22
C GLY A 28 10.07 -9.24 16.25
N ASP A 29 9.14 -10.19 16.44
CA ASP A 29 9.05 -11.35 15.54
C ASP A 29 8.54 -10.93 14.17
N VAL A 30 9.35 -11.22 13.13
CA VAL A 30 9.01 -10.94 11.74
C VAL A 30 8.30 -12.14 11.11
N ALA A 31 7.09 -11.90 10.61
CA ALA A 31 6.34 -12.84 9.80
C ALA A 31 6.16 -12.30 8.37
N HIS A 32 5.98 -13.22 7.41
CA HIS A 32 5.63 -12.88 6.02
C HIS A 32 4.22 -13.38 5.74
N PRO A 33 3.17 -12.56 5.95
CA PRO A 33 1.78 -13.04 5.93
C PRO A 33 1.32 -13.60 4.58
N LEU A 34 1.99 -13.20 3.51
CA LEU A 34 1.72 -13.68 2.16
C LEU A 34 2.79 -14.72 1.77
N VAL A 35 3.97 -14.26 1.35
CA VAL A 35 5.17 -15.07 1.10
C VAL A 35 6.39 -14.13 1.15
N ARG A 36 7.59 -14.69 1.36
CA ARG A 36 8.85 -13.91 1.26
C ARG A 36 9.04 -13.28 -0.12
N SER A 37 8.57 -13.95 -1.17
CA SER A 37 8.67 -13.51 -2.56
C SER A 37 7.43 -12.71 -3.00
N ALA A 38 6.77 -12.00 -2.09
CA ALA A 38 5.62 -11.19 -2.43
C ALA A 38 6.08 -10.01 -3.29
N THR A 39 5.44 -9.82 -4.44
CA THR A 39 5.80 -8.76 -5.39
C THR A 39 4.57 -8.05 -5.90
N GLY A 40 4.76 -6.84 -6.44
CA GLY A 40 3.73 -6.17 -7.22
C GLY A 40 3.84 -4.65 -7.17
N PRO A 41 3.00 -3.96 -7.96
CA PRO A 41 3.03 -2.50 -8.04
C PRO A 41 2.37 -1.85 -6.83
N ILE A 42 2.96 -0.74 -6.41
CA ILE A 42 2.41 0.24 -5.49
C ILE A 42 2.24 1.54 -6.27
N MET A 43 1.06 2.14 -6.26
CA MET A 43 0.80 3.43 -6.90
C MET A 43 0.40 4.45 -5.85
N HIS A 44 1.09 5.59 -5.83
CA HIS A 44 0.68 6.78 -5.11
C HIS A 44 0.20 7.82 -6.11
N ALA A 45 -1.08 8.17 -6.02
CA ALA A 45 -1.69 9.22 -6.82
C ALA A 45 -1.51 10.59 -6.15
N ALA A 46 -1.48 11.65 -6.96
CA ALA A 46 -1.30 13.02 -6.50
C ALA A 46 -2.46 13.55 -5.64
N ASP A 47 -3.61 12.86 -5.66
CA ASP A 47 -4.80 13.15 -4.84
C ASP A 47 -4.71 12.50 -3.44
N GLY A 48 -3.58 11.88 -3.11
CA GLY A 48 -3.33 11.24 -1.82
C GLY A 48 -3.87 9.82 -1.72
N TYR A 49 -4.42 9.25 -2.79
CA TYR A 49 -4.82 7.85 -2.82
C TYR A 49 -3.62 6.94 -3.10
N MET A 50 -3.69 5.73 -2.54
CA MET A 50 -2.72 4.66 -2.75
C MET A 50 -3.44 3.40 -3.20
N SER A 51 -2.86 2.68 -4.14
CA SER A 51 -3.24 1.30 -4.45
C SER A 51 -2.02 0.39 -4.37
N VAL A 52 -2.25 -0.84 -3.91
CA VAL A 52 -1.24 -1.88 -3.85
C VAL A 52 -1.83 -3.14 -4.45
N GLN A 53 -1.06 -3.81 -5.30
CA GLN A 53 -1.39 -5.14 -5.79
C GLN A 53 -0.27 -6.06 -5.35
N ILE A 54 -0.61 -7.12 -4.62
CA ILE A 54 0.37 -8.09 -4.13
C ILE A 54 0.09 -9.44 -4.74
N SER A 55 1.11 -10.03 -5.34
CA SER A 55 1.07 -11.38 -5.90
C SER A 55 2.02 -12.27 -5.13
N ASP A 56 1.63 -13.52 -4.92
CA ASP A 56 2.60 -14.53 -4.52
C ASP A 56 3.51 -14.80 -5.73
N GLY A 57 4.83 -14.70 -5.55
CA GLY A 57 5.78 -14.86 -6.66
C GLY A 57 5.85 -16.27 -7.27
N GLY A 58 5.01 -17.22 -6.84
CA GLY A 58 5.10 -18.63 -7.19
C GLY A 58 3.83 -19.25 -7.80
N ARG A 59 2.70 -18.54 -7.84
CA ARG A 59 1.40 -19.07 -8.26
C ARG A 59 0.56 -17.95 -8.85
N ALA A 60 -0.11 -18.25 -9.95
CA ALA A 60 -1.11 -17.38 -10.58
C ALA A 60 -2.40 -17.24 -9.74
N LEU A 61 -2.29 -17.14 -8.41
CA LEU A 61 -3.39 -16.74 -7.54
C LEU A 61 -3.42 -15.22 -7.49
N LYS A 62 -4.29 -14.65 -8.32
CA LYS A 62 -4.69 -13.24 -8.26
C LYS A 62 -5.45 -13.00 -6.95
N VAL A 63 -4.73 -12.74 -5.86
CA VAL A 63 -5.31 -12.05 -4.70
C VAL A 63 -5.07 -10.57 -4.91
N THR A 64 -5.93 -9.93 -5.68
CA THR A 64 -5.92 -8.47 -5.83
C THR A 64 -6.54 -7.86 -4.57
N THR A 65 -5.77 -7.71 -3.49
CA THR A 65 -6.19 -6.89 -2.36
C THR A 65 -5.92 -5.43 -2.69
N THR A 66 -6.83 -4.79 -3.42
CA THR A 66 -6.81 -3.33 -3.58
C THR A 66 -7.23 -2.69 -2.26
N ALA A 67 -6.27 -2.29 -1.44
CA ALA A 67 -6.54 -1.45 -0.29
C ALA A 67 -6.56 0.02 -0.72
N TRP A 68 -7.68 0.69 -0.53
CA TRP A 68 -7.79 2.14 -0.68
C TRP A 68 -7.52 2.79 0.67
N VAL A 69 -6.37 3.47 0.81
CA VAL A 69 -6.04 4.21 2.03
C VAL A 69 -6.44 5.67 1.82
N ARG A 70 -7.44 6.18 2.57
CA ARG A 70 -7.69 7.63 2.64
C ARG A 70 -6.80 8.25 3.72
N PRO A 71 -6.19 9.43 3.49
CA PRO A 71 -5.48 10.15 4.53
C PRO A 71 -6.43 10.54 5.68
N SER A 72 -5.93 10.45 6.91
CA SER A 72 -6.66 10.52 8.19
C SER A 72 -7.47 11.80 8.46
N SER A 73 -7.50 12.79 7.56
CA SER A 73 -8.19 14.08 7.74
C SER A 73 -9.55 14.20 7.04
N ALA A 74 -10.01 13.18 6.32
CA ALA A 74 -11.27 13.25 5.59
C ALA A 74 -12.43 12.59 6.34
N ASP A 75 -13.49 13.37 6.56
CA ASP A 75 -14.78 13.00 7.15
C ASP A 75 -15.30 11.63 6.63
N ARG A 76 -15.83 10.82 7.56
CA ARG A 76 -16.24 9.42 7.38
C ARG A 76 -17.65 9.33 6.79
N THR A 77 -17.84 9.78 5.55
CA THR A 77 -19.02 9.38 4.77
C THR A 77 -18.68 8.11 3.98
N PRO A 78 -19.35 6.97 4.23
CA PRO A 78 -19.14 5.76 3.44
C PRO A 78 -19.60 6.00 1.99
N VAL A 79 -18.74 5.73 1.01
CA VAL A 79 -19.15 5.63 -0.40
C VAL A 79 -19.66 4.21 -0.62
N PRO A 80 -20.92 4.01 -1.07
CA PRO A 80 -21.43 2.67 -1.34
C PRO A 80 -20.70 2.06 -2.54
N LEU A 81 -20.25 0.82 -2.39
CA LEU A 81 -19.81 -0.01 -3.50
C LEU A 81 -21.06 -0.32 -4.34
N ALA A 82 -21.10 0.18 -5.58
CA ALA A 82 -22.15 -0.16 -6.53
C ALA A 82 -22.13 -1.68 -6.86
N PRO A 83 -23.29 -2.27 -7.20
CA PRO A 83 -23.45 -3.72 -7.38
C PRO A 83 -22.63 -4.32 -8.52
#